data_AF-A0A6P7GWQ8-F1
#
_entry.id   AF-A0A6P7GWQ8-F1
#
_cell.length_a   1.000
_cell.length_b   1.000
_cell.length_c   1.000
_cell.angle_alpha   90.00
_cell.angle_beta   90.00
_cell.angle_gamma   90.00
#
_symmetry.space_group_name_H-M   'P 1'
#
loop_
_entity.id
_entity.type
_entity.pdbx_description
1 polymer ?
#
loop_
_entity_poly.entity_id
_entity_poly.type
_entity_poly.pdbx_seq_one_letter_code
_entity_poly.pdbx_strand_id
1 'polypeptide(L)'
;HKNWGKRDDDQVPNFPGNEKTRERNRGFDPRPECGRGRGGGRGHYRVPGNNDNDDNDRGFFPGKKENNESNRTRKPHQMGFKALEELIDNDNIEEIILDLNDGKKGFKTLLGSTLSTDMIVLVVKLLAKICDSAFNASKTSILQFAIESDFSKQVTSFVTGLAIQDSKDKMHNKYFWKDIDDFWNNIIKISEHYNDLLPSSSCDFTVKLLKSVKFNIPPIEEIHSIHISDGIKNKRIQFDFSKKNKKFEFENSKRFMFGSLLCFTDDRFKTLLFGKIVDRKEELLKNGQLIVGFNSDMELPAGLYHKSFLLVESKVYFEPYYQVLTVLKNMTIEHFPMERYIIQVRTDTKPPRYLSNIDHIFTFSQPYGLNEAQDKAFQSALTREFAIIQGPPGTGKTFLALNIARTMLENNEACSWKDCWKQQMR
;
A
#
# COMPACT_ATOMS: atom_id res chain seq x y z
N HIS A 1 -32.76 -15.43 -39.48
CA HIS A 1 -31.73 -16.49 -39.32
C HIS A 1 -31.36 -16.53 -37.84
N LYS A 2 -32.07 -17.26 -36.97
CA LYS A 2 -32.18 -18.73 -36.79
C LYS A 2 -30.83 -19.43 -36.61
N ASN A 3 -30.67 -19.93 -35.37
CA ASN A 3 -29.84 -21.02 -34.87
C ASN A 3 -28.32 -20.82 -34.82
N TRP A 4 -27.77 -21.15 -33.65
CA TRP A 4 -26.66 -22.05 -33.30
C TRP A 4 -26.38 -21.72 -31.81
N GLY A 5 -26.41 -22.58 -30.82
CA GLY A 5 -26.56 -24.03 -30.70
C GLY A 5 -26.00 -24.38 -29.31
N LYS A 6 -26.86 -24.84 -28.40
CA LYS A 6 -26.51 -25.38 -27.08
C LYS A 6 -25.53 -26.55 -27.20
N ARG A 7 -24.59 -26.67 -26.25
CA ARG A 7 -24.15 -27.96 -25.71
C ARG A 7 -23.98 -27.83 -24.20
N ASP A 8 -24.63 -28.77 -23.54
CA ASP A 8 -24.68 -29.01 -22.11
C ASP A 8 -23.42 -29.75 -21.60
N ASP A 9 -23.35 -29.82 -20.28
CA ASP A 9 -22.71 -30.82 -19.44
C ASP A 9 -21.18 -30.83 -19.34
N ASP A 10 -20.68 -30.39 -18.18
CA ASP A 10 -19.79 -31.24 -17.38
C ASP A 10 -19.93 -30.95 -15.87
N GLN A 11 -20.00 -32.05 -15.12
CA GLN A 11 -20.46 -32.16 -13.75
C GLN A 11 -19.37 -31.89 -12.71
N VAL A 12 -19.82 -31.35 -11.57
CA VAL A 12 -19.10 -31.23 -10.31
C VAL A 12 -18.90 -32.62 -9.68
N PRO A 13 -17.69 -33.02 -9.27
CA PRO A 13 -17.52 -34.22 -8.45
C PRO A 13 -17.77 -33.90 -6.98
N ASN A 14 -18.89 -34.39 -6.47
CA ASN A 14 -19.19 -34.52 -5.06
C ASN A 14 -18.64 -35.89 -4.60
N PHE A 15 -17.72 -35.93 -3.64
CA PHE A 15 -17.30 -37.19 -3.01
C PHE A 15 -17.90 -37.34 -1.62
N PRO A 16 -18.43 -38.54 -1.28
CA PRO A 16 -19.23 -38.76 -0.09
C PRO A 16 -18.37 -39.08 1.13
N GLY A 17 -18.88 -38.71 2.30
CA GLY A 17 -18.49 -39.36 3.55
C GLY A 17 -19.05 -40.77 3.59
N ASN A 18 -18.27 -41.69 4.17
CA ASN A 18 -18.86 -42.72 5.01
C ASN A 18 -17.87 -43.17 6.08
N GLU A 19 -18.32 -43.03 7.31
CA GLU A 19 -17.83 -43.73 8.48
C GLU A 19 -17.89 -45.24 8.24
N LYS A 20 -16.96 -45.98 8.85
CA LYS A 20 -17.33 -47.06 9.77
C LYS A 20 -16.14 -47.57 10.57
N THR A 21 -16.26 -47.36 11.89
CA THR A 21 -16.16 -48.37 12.95
C THR A 21 -14.88 -49.21 12.99
N ARG A 22 -14.17 -49.30 14.13
CA ARG A 22 -14.54 -50.02 15.37
C ARG A 22 -13.23 -50.08 16.18
N GLU A 23 -13.13 -50.08 17.50
CA GLU A 23 -14.09 -50.45 18.52
C GLU A 23 -13.50 -50.16 19.92
N ARG A 24 -14.36 -49.74 20.86
CA ARG A 24 -14.42 -50.14 22.30
C ARG A 24 -13.19 -49.87 23.19
N ASN A 25 -13.33 -49.44 24.45
CA ASN A 25 -14.43 -49.63 25.38
C ASN A 25 -14.21 -48.78 26.64
N ARG A 26 -15.33 -48.32 27.21
CA ARG A 26 -15.65 -48.16 28.65
C ARG A 26 -14.74 -47.19 29.44
N GLY A 27 -15.22 -46.05 29.92
CA GLY A 27 -16.53 -45.80 30.51
C GLY A 27 -16.41 -45.86 32.04
N PHE A 28 -17.05 -44.88 32.68
CA PHE A 28 -17.28 -44.71 34.12
C PHE A 28 -16.25 -43.91 34.93
N ASP A 29 -16.53 -42.61 35.03
CA ASP A 29 -16.63 -41.86 36.29
C ASP A 29 -17.21 -42.72 37.44
N PRO A 30 -16.88 -42.47 38.74
CA PRO A 30 -16.85 -41.12 39.30
C PRO A 30 -15.74 -40.85 40.34
N ARG A 31 -15.67 -39.56 40.71
CA ARG A 31 -14.99 -39.05 41.92
C ARG A 31 -15.18 -39.97 43.14
N PRO A 32 -14.22 -39.92 44.08
CA PRO A 32 -14.64 -39.46 45.39
C PRO A 32 -13.69 -38.46 46.05
N GLU A 33 -14.31 -37.77 46.99
CA GLU A 33 -13.80 -36.81 47.95
C GLU A 33 -12.80 -37.40 48.97
N CYS A 34 -12.03 -36.48 49.56
CA CYS A 34 -11.65 -36.40 50.98
C CYS A 34 -11.00 -37.61 51.68
N GLY A 35 -9.76 -37.38 52.15
CA GLY A 35 -9.15 -38.13 53.27
C GLY A 35 -7.66 -37.81 53.38
N ARG A 36 -7.25 -36.78 54.14
CA ARG A 36 -6.67 -36.90 55.49
C ARG A 36 -5.73 -38.11 55.70
N GLY A 37 -4.48 -37.80 56.02
CA GLY A 37 -3.55 -38.73 56.70
C GLY A 37 -2.11 -38.51 56.23
N ARG A 38 -1.36 -37.59 56.82
CA ARG A 38 -0.39 -37.84 57.92
C ARG A 38 0.62 -38.94 57.62
N GLY A 39 1.90 -38.59 57.63
CA GLY A 39 2.92 -39.51 58.14
C GLY A 39 4.33 -39.29 57.60
N GLY A 40 5.14 -38.55 58.38
CA GLY A 40 6.58 -38.78 58.57
C GLY A 40 7.52 -38.54 57.38
N GLY A 41 8.60 -37.79 57.46
CA GLY A 41 9.37 -37.40 58.64
C GLY A 41 10.86 -37.63 58.35
N ARG A 42 11.69 -36.72 58.90
CA ARG A 42 13.16 -36.72 58.94
C ARG A 42 13.81 -36.27 57.62
N GLY A 43 14.63 -35.24 57.57
CA GLY A 43 15.33 -34.49 58.63
C GLY A 43 16.71 -34.14 58.08
N HIS A 44 17.16 -32.90 58.25
CA HIS A 44 18.41 -32.56 58.92
C HIS A 44 18.66 -31.05 58.81
N TYR A 45 18.80 -30.49 60.01
CA TYR A 45 18.99 -29.10 60.37
C TYR A 45 20.41 -28.60 60.03
N ARG A 46 20.53 -27.29 59.83
CA ARG A 46 21.40 -26.48 60.71
C ARG A 46 20.83 -25.07 60.91
N VAL A 47 21.04 -24.62 62.15
CA VAL A 47 20.34 -23.61 62.96
C VAL A 47 21.14 -22.30 62.97
N PRO A 48 20.49 -21.16 63.31
CA PRO A 48 21.06 -19.81 63.31
C PRO A 48 21.71 -19.43 64.65
N GLY A 49 22.50 -18.36 64.64
CA GLY A 49 23.02 -17.71 65.85
C GLY A 49 22.24 -16.43 66.17
N ASN A 50 21.55 -16.44 67.32
CA ASN A 50 21.05 -15.29 68.05
C ASN A 50 22.20 -14.53 68.73
N ASN A 51 21.95 -13.27 69.10
CA ASN A 51 22.22 -12.83 70.47
C ASN A 51 21.21 -11.75 70.88
N ASP A 52 20.62 -12.00 72.05
CA ASP A 52 19.61 -11.23 72.76
C ASP A 52 20.22 -9.97 73.42
N ASN A 53 19.38 -8.99 73.75
CA ASN A 53 19.12 -8.64 75.16
C ASN A 53 18.04 -7.57 75.32
N ASP A 54 17.26 -7.81 76.36
CA ASP A 54 16.16 -7.04 76.95
C ASP A 54 16.51 -5.58 77.30
N ASP A 55 15.50 -4.71 77.20
CA ASP A 55 15.14 -3.84 78.33
C ASP A 55 13.66 -3.38 78.20
N ASN A 56 12.87 -3.68 79.23
CA ASN A 56 11.52 -3.19 79.44
C ASN A 56 11.57 -1.82 80.12
N ASP A 57 10.86 -0.79 79.63
CA ASP A 57 10.13 0.09 80.54
C ASP A 57 9.02 0.94 79.87
N ARG A 58 7.85 0.92 80.51
CA ARG A 58 6.73 1.89 80.53
C ARG A 58 5.82 2.03 79.32
N GLY A 59 4.55 1.80 79.61
CA GLY A 59 3.45 1.79 78.65
C GLY A 59 3.03 3.17 78.16
N PHE A 60 2.30 3.16 77.04
CA PHE A 60 1.65 4.33 76.52
C PHE A 60 0.36 3.96 75.77
N PHE A 61 -0.63 4.81 75.99
CA PHE A 61 -2.02 4.75 75.55
C PHE A 61 -2.19 4.72 74.01
N PRO A 62 -3.33 4.23 73.48
CA PRO A 62 -3.63 4.26 72.06
C PRO A 62 -3.93 5.69 71.59
N GLY A 63 -2.92 6.35 71.03
CA GLY A 63 -3.05 7.62 70.32
C GLY A 63 -3.47 7.41 68.87
N LYS A 64 -4.50 8.14 68.45
CA LYS A 64 -5.05 8.26 67.08
C LYS A 64 -3.93 8.29 66.02
N LYS A 65 -4.02 7.41 65.02
CA LYS A 65 -3.26 7.59 63.77
C LYS A 65 -3.87 8.77 63.01
N GLU A 66 -3.15 9.88 63.06
CA GLU A 66 -3.36 11.04 62.21
C GLU A 66 -3.27 10.65 60.72
N ASN A 67 -4.19 11.21 59.95
CA ASN A 67 -4.19 11.21 58.50
C ASN A 67 -2.91 11.89 57.99
N ASN A 68 -1.93 11.10 57.55
CA ASN A 68 -0.92 11.58 56.63
C ASN A 68 -1.37 11.29 55.20
N GLU A 69 -2.30 12.14 54.71
CA GLU A 69 -2.45 12.41 53.27
C GLU A 69 -1.18 13.09 52.76
N SER A 70 -0.13 12.29 52.59
CA SER A 70 0.98 12.70 51.74
C SER A 70 0.47 12.73 50.31
N ASN A 71 0.28 13.95 49.83
CA ASN A 71 -0.18 14.32 48.50
C ASN A 71 0.83 13.82 47.45
N ARG A 72 0.85 12.50 47.18
CA ARG A 72 1.51 11.94 46.00
C ARG A 72 0.68 12.36 44.81
N THR A 73 1.08 13.44 44.14
CA THR A 73 0.61 13.75 42.79
C THR A 73 0.89 12.53 41.91
N ARG A 74 -0.11 11.64 41.75
CA ARG A 74 -0.01 10.48 40.87
C ARG A 74 0.28 11.04 39.48
N LYS A 75 1.40 10.62 38.87
CA LYS A 75 1.68 10.95 37.47
C LYS A 75 0.45 10.57 36.63
N PRO A 76 0.04 11.41 35.68
CA PRO A 76 -1.12 11.11 34.84
C PRO A 76 -0.93 9.74 34.18
N HIS A 77 -1.96 8.91 34.21
CA HIS A 77 -1.94 7.59 33.57
C HIS A 77 -1.72 7.77 32.06
N GLN A 78 -0.87 6.93 31.48
CA GLN A 78 -0.53 6.93 30.06
C GLN A 78 -0.89 5.57 29.47
N MET A 79 -1.60 5.59 28.35
CA MET A 79 -1.94 4.38 27.59
C MET A 79 -0.67 3.70 27.05
N GLY A 80 -0.56 2.38 27.22
CA GLY A 80 0.59 1.60 26.75
C GLY A 80 0.35 0.92 25.39
N PHE A 81 1.42 0.35 24.82
CA PHE A 81 1.40 -0.35 23.52
C PHE A 81 0.31 -1.43 23.40
N LYS A 82 0.21 -2.34 24.38
CA LYS A 82 -0.80 -3.42 24.38
C LYS A 82 -2.24 -2.89 24.39
N ALA A 83 -2.48 -1.79 25.11
CA ALA A 83 -3.80 -1.17 25.15
C ALA A 83 -4.19 -0.57 23.79
N LEU A 84 -3.22 -0.06 23.00
CA LEU A 84 -3.48 0.38 21.63
C LEU A 84 -3.81 -0.80 20.71
N GLU A 85 -3.11 -1.92 20.84
CA GLU A 85 -3.42 -3.14 20.07
C GLU A 85 -4.84 -3.64 20.37
N GLU A 86 -5.20 -3.75 21.65
CA GLU A 86 -6.55 -4.16 22.09
C GLU A 86 -7.66 -3.24 21.53
N LEU A 87 -7.41 -1.92 21.47
CA LEU A 87 -8.35 -0.97 20.87
C LEU A 87 -8.45 -1.09 19.35
N ILE A 88 -7.34 -1.39 18.67
CA ILE A 88 -7.33 -1.59 17.21
C ILE A 88 -8.07 -2.88 16.84
N ASP A 89 -7.97 -3.91 17.67
CA ASP A 89 -8.65 -5.21 17.46
C ASP A 89 -10.14 -5.16 17.84
N ASN A 90 -10.61 -4.13 18.54
CA ASN A 90 -12.03 -3.96 18.86
C ASN A 90 -12.84 -3.49 17.63
N ASP A 91 -13.84 -4.24 17.20
CA ASP A 91 -14.70 -3.87 16.07
C ASP A 91 -15.70 -2.75 16.38
N ASN A 92 -15.94 -2.45 17.65
CA ASN A 92 -16.87 -1.41 18.09
C ASN A 92 -16.21 -0.02 18.15
N ILE A 93 -16.35 0.76 17.07
CA ILE A 93 -15.78 2.11 16.94
C ILE A 93 -16.31 3.08 18.01
N GLU A 94 -17.55 2.89 18.45
CA GLU A 94 -18.18 3.76 19.45
C GLU A 94 -17.54 3.59 20.84
N GLU A 95 -17.27 2.35 21.22
CA GLU A 95 -16.56 2.02 22.46
C GLU A 95 -15.13 2.57 22.44
N ILE A 96 -14.43 2.46 21.29
CA ILE A 96 -13.10 3.05 21.11
C ILE A 96 -13.14 4.57 21.36
N ILE A 97 -14.13 5.29 20.82
CA ILE A 97 -14.21 6.75 21.01
C ILE A 97 -14.49 7.13 22.46
N LEU A 98 -15.35 6.38 23.15
CA LEU A 98 -15.59 6.58 24.57
C LEU A 98 -14.31 6.38 25.37
N ASP A 99 -13.55 5.33 25.03
CA ASP A 99 -12.30 4.99 25.68
C ASP A 99 -11.20 6.04 25.46
N LEU A 100 -11.11 6.59 24.25
CA LEU A 100 -10.13 7.63 23.92
C LEU A 100 -10.46 8.97 24.56
N ASN A 101 -11.74 9.27 24.78
CA ASN A 101 -12.18 10.47 25.48
C ASN A 101 -12.14 10.32 27.01
N ASP A 102 -12.07 9.10 27.54
CA ASP A 102 -11.89 8.88 28.96
C ASP A 102 -10.48 9.35 29.39
N GLY A 103 -10.44 10.49 30.09
CA GLY A 103 -9.21 11.05 30.63
C GLY A 103 -8.45 10.10 31.57
N LYS A 104 -9.11 9.08 32.14
CA LYS A 104 -8.46 8.05 32.96
C LYS A 104 -7.67 7.04 32.13
N LYS A 105 -8.06 6.80 30.88
CA LYS A 105 -7.36 5.88 29.97
C LYS A 105 -6.09 6.48 29.36
N GLY A 106 -5.89 7.79 29.47
CA GLY A 106 -4.58 8.42 29.27
C GLY A 106 -4.14 8.60 27.81
N PHE A 107 -5.06 8.54 26.84
CA PHE A 107 -4.74 8.72 25.42
C PHE A 107 -4.22 10.13 25.09
N LYS A 108 -4.84 11.18 25.67
CA LYS A 108 -4.34 12.55 25.53
C LYS A 108 -2.94 12.74 26.11
N THR A 109 -2.64 12.07 27.23
CA THR A 109 -1.30 12.02 27.83
C THR A 109 -0.29 11.34 26.91
N LEU A 110 -0.70 10.25 26.23
CA LEU A 110 0.12 9.54 25.27
C LEU A 110 0.51 10.44 24.08
N LEU A 111 -0.44 11.19 23.51
CA LEU A 111 -0.20 12.08 22.37
C LEU A 111 0.73 13.27 22.67
N GLY A 112 0.92 13.61 23.95
CA GLY A 112 1.90 14.61 24.40
C GLY A 112 3.27 14.03 24.78
N SER A 113 3.45 12.71 24.71
CA SER A 113 4.69 12.03 25.09
C SER A 113 5.52 11.65 23.86
N THR A 114 6.79 11.28 24.06
CA THR A 114 7.65 10.73 23.00
C THR A 114 7.27 9.27 22.71
N LEU A 115 6.83 9.00 21.50
CA LEU A 115 6.40 7.68 21.05
C LEU A 115 7.52 6.92 20.34
N SER A 116 7.49 5.59 20.43
CA SER A 116 8.31 4.72 19.58
C SER A 116 7.73 4.67 18.16
N THR A 117 8.54 4.22 17.20
CA THR A 117 8.17 4.03 15.79
C THR A 117 6.88 3.22 15.61
N ASP A 118 6.79 2.04 16.21
CA ASP A 118 5.58 1.21 16.13
C ASP A 118 4.37 1.86 16.82
N MET A 119 4.56 2.59 17.93
CA MET A 119 3.46 3.32 18.57
C MET A 119 2.91 4.43 17.67
N ILE A 120 3.76 5.11 16.89
CA ILE A 120 3.31 6.11 15.91
C ILE A 120 2.41 5.45 14.87
N VAL A 121 2.82 4.30 14.32
CA VAL A 121 2.04 3.55 13.30
C VAL A 121 0.68 3.11 13.86
N LEU A 122 0.66 2.58 15.08
CA LEU A 122 -0.59 2.17 15.74
C LEU A 122 -1.52 3.35 16.04
N VAL A 123 -0.99 4.47 16.54
CA VAL A 123 -1.81 5.66 16.79
C VAL A 123 -2.38 6.21 15.49
N VAL A 124 -1.61 6.28 14.40
CA VAL A 124 -2.13 6.65 13.07
C VAL A 124 -3.25 5.70 12.64
N LYS A 125 -3.06 4.40 12.79
CA LYS A 125 -4.09 3.41 12.44
C LYS A 125 -5.37 3.59 13.27
N LEU A 126 -5.23 3.81 14.57
CA LEU A 126 -6.36 4.05 15.48
C LEU A 126 -7.11 5.34 15.13
N LEU A 127 -6.39 6.43 14.85
CA LEU A 127 -6.98 7.70 14.42
C LEU A 127 -7.72 7.57 13.08
N ALA A 128 -7.21 6.76 12.15
CA ALA A 128 -7.90 6.46 10.90
C ALA A 128 -9.14 5.58 11.10
N LYS A 129 -9.13 4.66 12.07
CA LYS A 129 -10.29 3.83 12.42
C LYS A 129 -11.43 4.67 13.01
N ILE A 130 -11.14 5.61 13.91
CA ILE A 130 -12.18 6.49 14.47
C ILE A 130 -12.78 7.45 13.43
N CYS A 131 -12.12 7.68 12.30
CA CYS A 131 -12.63 8.56 11.24
C CYS A 131 -13.97 8.06 10.67
N ASP A 132 -14.19 6.74 10.66
CA ASP A 132 -15.42 6.09 10.19
C ASP A 132 -16.60 6.22 11.17
N SER A 133 -16.38 6.77 12.38
CA SER A 133 -17.45 6.92 13.35
C SER A 133 -18.48 7.96 12.97
N ALA A 134 -19.74 7.67 13.31
CA ALA A 134 -20.86 8.61 13.27
C ALA A 134 -20.77 9.74 14.33
N PHE A 135 -19.98 9.59 15.41
CA PHE A 135 -19.86 10.58 16.47
C PHE A 135 -18.93 11.75 16.10
N ASN A 136 -19.44 12.67 15.26
CA ASN A 136 -18.65 13.78 14.73
C ASN A 136 -18.04 14.69 15.80
N ALA A 137 -18.76 15.04 16.87
CA ALA A 137 -18.23 15.93 17.91
C ALA A 137 -17.02 15.32 18.65
N SER A 138 -17.17 14.08 19.11
CA SER A 138 -16.12 13.33 19.81
C SER A 138 -14.91 13.06 18.92
N LYS A 139 -15.14 12.62 17.67
CA LYS A 139 -14.10 12.43 16.66
C LYS A 139 -13.33 13.71 16.40
N THR A 140 -14.03 14.83 16.18
CA THR A 140 -13.41 16.13 15.89
C THR A 140 -12.50 16.58 17.04
N SER A 141 -12.95 16.42 18.29
CA SER A 141 -12.13 16.76 19.46
C SER A 141 -10.85 15.93 19.56
N ILE A 142 -10.92 14.62 19.28
CA ILE A 142 -9.75 13.74 19.33
C ILE A 142 -8.77 14.09 18.19
N LEU A 143 -9.26 14.25 16.96
CA LEU A 143 -8.43 14.60 15.80
C LEU A 143 -7.76 15.96 15.98
N GLN A 144 -8.51 16.96 16.46
CA GLN A 144 -7.96 18.28 16.75
C GLN A 144 -6.83 18.19 17.77
N PHE A 145 -7.03 17.47 18.88
CA PHE A 145 -6.00 17.32 19.91
C PHE A 145 -4.75 16.60 19.38
N ALA A 146 -4.89 15.55 18.57
CA ALA A 146 -3.77 14.82 18.00
C ALA A 146 -2.93 15.67 17.02
N ILE A 147 -3.57 16.60 16.31
CA ILE A 147 -2.91 17.48 15.37
C ILE A 147 -2.21 18.65 16.08
N GLU A 148 -2.87 19.22 17.10
CA GLU A 148 -2.34 20.31 17.91
C GLU A 148 -1.23 19.85 18.89
N SER A 149 -1.18 18.56 19.24
CA SER A 149 -0.14 18.02 20.11
C SER A 149 1.20 17.82 19.39
N ASP A 150 2.24 17.45 20.15
CA ASP A 150 3.55 17.10 19.61
C ASP A 150 3.54 15.82 18.76
N PHE A 151 2.43 15.09 18.71
CA PHE A 151 2.26 13.91 17.87
C PHE A 151 2.42 14.24 16.38
N SER A 152 1.85 15.36 15.93
CA SER A 152 1.98 15.83 14.53
C SER A 152 3.44 16.00 14.09
N LYS A 153 4.27 16.56 14.97
CA LYS A 153 5.71 16.72 14.76
C LYS A 153 6.43 15.37 14.73
N GLN A 154 6.04 14.45 15.61
CA GLN A 154 6.61 13.09 15.65
C GLN A 154 6.29 12.30 14.39
N VAL A 155 5.06 12.35 13.88
CA VAL A 155 4.67 11.73 12.59
C VAL A 155 5.50 12.30 11.45
N THR A 156 5.67 13.63 11.41
CA THR A 156 6.48 14.29 10.38
C THR A 156 7.94 13.83 10.44
N SER A 157 8.53 13.82 11.64
CA SER A 157 9.91 13.37 11.86
C SER A 157 10.10 11.90 11.52
N PHE A 158 9.12 11.06 11.85
CA PHE A 158 9.11 9.64 11.50
C PHE A 158 9.14 9.45 9.99
N VAL A 159 8.22 10.10 9.27
CA VAL A 159 8.12 10.03 7.81
C VAL A 159 9.42 10.47 7.12
N THR A 160 10.05 11.56 7.59
CA THR A 160 11.33 12.02 7.04
C THR A 160 12.49 11.09 7.33
N GLY A 161 12.42 10.31 8.42
CA GLY A 161 13.46 9.36 8.81
C GLY A 161 13.39 8.01 8.09
N LEU A 162 12.25 7.66 7.48
CA LEU A 162 12.02 6.34 6.85
C LEU A 162 13.02 6.01 5.73
N ALA A 163 13.44 7.01 4.95
CA ALA A 163 14.40 6.82 3.86
C ALA A 163 15.79 6.39 4.37
N ILE A 164 16.15 6.74 5.60
CA ILE A 164 17.49 6.56 6.17
C ILE A 164 17.56 5.32 7.08
N GLN A 165 16.42 4.65 7.37
CA GLN A 165 16.37 3.51 8.30
C GLN A 165 17.27 2.34 7.89
N ASP A 166 18.07 1.86 8.84
CA ASP A 166 18.90 0.67 8.66
C ASP A 166 18.15 -0.63 8.99
N SER A 167 18.80 -1.78 8.80
CA SER A 167 18.19 -3.09 9.08
C SER A 167 17.75 -3.29 10.54
N LYS A 168 18.35 -2.59 11.51
CA LYS A 168 17.97 -2.67 12.93
C LYS A 168 16.75 -1.78 13.21
N ASP A 169 16.71 -0.58 12.62
CA ASP A 169 15.55 0.31 12.72
C ASP A 169 14.29 -0.34 12.14
N LYS A 170 14.43 -1.09 11.04
CA LYS A 170 13.34 -1.88 10.46
C LYS A 170 12.77 -2.92 11.44
N MET A 171 13.60 -3.50 12.31
CA MET A 171 13.13 -4.46 13.33
C MET A 171 12.30 -3.81 14.44
N HIS A 172 12.45 -2.51 14.66
CA HIS A 172 11.68 -1.73 15.64
C HIS A 172 10.49 -1.00 15.01
N ASN A 173 10.28 -1.16 13.70
CA ASN A 173 9.21 -0.53 12.94
C ASN A 173 8.40 -1.59 12.15
N LYS A 174 8.10 -2.72 12.80
CA LYS A 174 7.54 -3.90 12.13
C LYS A 174 6.17 -3.61 11.55
N TYR A 175 5.37 -2.77 12.20
CA TYR A 175 4.01 -2.49 11.75
C TYR A 175 3.98 -1.72 10.43
N PHE A 176 4.89 -0.75 10.26
CA PHE A 176 5.02 -0.02 9.00
C PHE A 176 5.51 -0.95 7.87
N TRP A 177 6.58 -1.72 8.12
CA TRP A 177 7.18 -2.56 7.08
C TRP A 177 6.34 -3.80 6.73
N LYS A 178 5.36 -4.17 7.57
CA LYS A 178 4.39 -5.23 7.26
C LYS A 178 3.39 -4.79 6.19
N ASP A 179 2.90 -3.55 6.26
CA ASP A 179 1.94 -2.99 5.31
C ASP A 179 2.15 -1.48 5.15
N ILE A 180 2.96 -1.13 4.15
CA ILE A 180 3.39 0.25 3.89
C ILE A 180 2.23 1.08 3.35
N ASP A 181 1.39 0.46 2.50
CA ASP A 181 0.26 1.14 1.89
C ASP A 181 -0.83 1.44 2.93
N ASP A 182 -1.09 0.56 3.89
CA ASP A 182 -2.02 0.80 5.01
C ASP A 182 -1.65 2.07 5.78
N PHE A 183 -0.38 2.23 6.15
CA PHE A 183 0.07 3.43 6.87
C PHE A 183 -0.23 4.72 6.10
N TRP A 184 0.12 4.78 4.81
CA TRP A 184 -0.11 5.97 4.00
C TRP A 184 -1.58 6.23 3.72
N ASN A 185 -2.38 5.19 3.50
CA ASN A 185 -3.84 5.33 3.35
C ASN A 185 -4.47 5.86 4.64
N ASN A 186 -4.01 5.43 5.81
CA ASN A 186 -4.47 5.94 7.10
C ASN A 186 -4.11 7.43 7.29
N ILE A 187 -2.90 7.82 6.90
CA ILE A 187 -2.47 9.24 6.88
C ILE A 187 -3.37 10.08 5.95
N ILE A 188 -3.63 9.63 4.73
CA ILE A 188 -4.49 10.32 3.77
C ILE A 188 -5.91 10.45 4.34
N LYS A 189 -6.48 9.36 4.85
CA LYS A 189 -7.83 9.33 5.43
C LYS A 189 -8.01 10.32 6.58
N ILE A 190 -7.05 10.38 7.52
CA ILE A 190 -7.06 11.36 8.62
C ILE A 190 -7.04 12.78 8.04
N SER A 191 -6.19 13.02 7.04
CA SER A 191 -6.02 14.34 6.43
C SER A 191 -7.27 14.81 5.67
N GLU A 192 -7.97 13.91 4.99
CA GLU A 192 -9.24 14.18 4.29
C GLU A 192 -10.34 14.52 5.30
N HIS A 193 -10.55 13.68 6.32
CA HIS A 193 -11.55 13.94 7.35
C HIS A 193 -11.28 15.22 8.15
N TYR A 194 -10.01 15.56 8.41
CA TYR A 194 -9.67 16.82 9.08
C TYR A 194 -9.98 18.04 8.22
N ASN A 195 -9.71 17.98 6.91
CA ASN A 195 -10.08 19.05 5.97
C ASN A 195 -11.60 19.24 5.91
N ASP A 196 -12.36 18.15 5.91
CA ASP A 196 -13.83 18.21 5.86
C ASP A 196 -14.44 18.81 7.12
N LEU A 197 -13.90 18.47 8.30
CA LEU A 197 -14.44 18.88 9.59
C LEU A 197 -13.96 20.25 10.05
N LEU A 198 -12.72 20.65 9.72
CA LEU A 198 -12.09 21.88 10.23
C LEU A 198 -11.33 22.66 9.13
N PRO A 199 -12.02 23.18 8.09
CA PRO A 199 -11.37 23.83 6.95
C PRO A 199 -10.51 25.06 7.30
N SER A 200 -10.85 25.76 8.40
CA SER A 200 -10.15 26.97 8.85
C SER A 200 -8.78 26.69 9.48
N SER A 201 -8.59 25.51 10.06
CA SER A 201 -7.35 25.10 10.74
C SER A 201 -6.52 24.10 9.92
N SER A 202 -7.11 23.54 8.85
CA SER A 202 -6.53 22.43 8.09
C SER A 202 -5.37 22.79 7.16
N CYS A 203 -5.18 24.08 6.86
CA CYS A 203 -4.31 24.50 5.78
C CYS A 203 -2.82 24.23 6.02
N ASP A 204 -2.33 24.16 7.27
CA ASP A 204 -0.89 24.03 7.51
C ASP A 204 -0.45 22.58 7.77
N PHE A 205 -1.16 21.84 8.64
CA PHE A 205 -0.80 20.45 8.97
C PHE A 205 -1.02 19.49 7.79
N THR A 206 -2.22 19.50 7.18
CA THR A 206 -2.53 18.61 6.05
C THR A 206 -1.60 18.86 4.87
N VAL A 207 -1.27 20.12 4.58
CA VAL A 207 -0.33 20.47 3.51
C VAL A 207 1.09 20.01 3.83
N LYS A 208 1.56 20.15 5.08
CA LYS A 208 2.87 19.65 5.52
C LYS A 208 2.96 18.13 5.42
N LEU A 209 1.92 17.42 5.84
CA LEU A 209 1.82 15.96 5.78
C LEU A 209 1.77 15.46 4.32
N LEU A 210 0.93 16.06 3.48
CA LEU A 210 0.85 15.68 2.05
C LEU A 210 2.13 16.03 1.28
N LYS A 211 2.83 17.12 1.66
CA LYS A 211 4.16 17.42 1.14
C LYS A 211 5.17 16.38 1.59
N SER A 212 5.15 15.96 2.86
CA SER A 212 6.07 14.93 3.35
C SER A 212 5.83 13.58 2.66
N VAL A 213 4.57 13.21 2.39
CA VAL A 213 4.22 12.05 1.54
C VAL A 213 4.90 12.17 0.17
N LYS A 214 4.72 13.32 -0.51
CA LYS A 214 5.28 13.56 -1.86
C LYS A 214 6.81 13.51 -1.91
N PHE A 215 7.50 14.11 -0.94
CA PHE A 215 8.95 14.23 -0.97
C PHE A 215 9.68 13.00 -0.43
N ASN A 216 9.08 12.25 0.50
CA ASN A 216 9.76 11.12 1.14
C ASN A 216 9.49 9.78 0.45
N ILE A 217 8.38 9.61 -0.26
CA ILE A 217 8.09 8.35 -0.96
C ILE A 217 9.17 7.97 -2.00
N PRO A 218 9.61 8.84 -2.92
CA PRO A 218 10.58 8.44 -3.95
C PRO A 218 11.93 7.97 -3.36
N PRO A 219 12.54 8.69 -2.38
CA PRO A 219 13.74 8.19 -1.69
C PRO A 219 13.54 6.85 -0.98
N ILE A 220 12.37 6.62 -0.40
CA ILE A 220 12.04 5.36 0.28
C ILE A 220 11.97 4.20 -0.73
N GLU A 221 11.30 4.39 -1.87
CA GLU A 221 11.20 3.39 -2.94
C GLU A 221 12.58 3.02 -3.51
N GLU A 222 13.42 4.03 -3.76
CA GLU A 222 14.77 3.84 -4.32
C GLU A 222 15.71 3.13 -3.34
N ILE A 223 15.85 3.64 -2.11
CA ILE A 223 16.81 3.11 -1.13
C ILE A 223 16.42 1.70 -0.68
N HIS A 224 15.13 1.45 -0.48
CA HIS A 224 14.64 0.17 0.04
C HIS A 224 14.22 -0.81 -1.06
N SER A 225 14.26 -0.41 -2.34
CA SER A 225 13.83 -1.22 -3.49
C SER A 225 12.39 -1.76 -3.31
N ILE A 226 11.48 -0.89 -2.88
CA ILE A 226 10.06 -1.18 -2.68
C ILE A 226 9.19 -0.33 -3.60
N HIS A 227 7.93 -0.72 -3.76
CA HIS A 227 6.95 0.04 -4.53
C HIS A 227 5.74 0.36 -3.65
N ILE A 228 5.44 1.66 -3.51
CA ILE A 228 4.23 2.17 -2.85
C ILE A 228 3.16 2.39 -3.92
N SER A 229 1.90 2.07 -3.62
CA SER A 229 0.83 2.16 -4.62
C SER A 229 0.70 3.56 -5.26
N ASP A 230 0.52 3.61 -6.59
CA ASP A 230 0.33 4.86 -7.34
C ASP A 230 -0.88 5.67 -6.86
N GLY A 231 -1.83 5.02 -6.18
CA GLY A 231 -2.97 5.69 -5.59
C GLY A 231 -2.63 6.62 -4.43
N ILE A 232 -1.57 6.32 -3.69
CA ILE A 232 -1.06 7.13 -2.57
C ILE A 232 -0.20 8.28 -3.12
N LYS A 233 0.59 8.01 -4.16
CA LYS A 233 1.50 8.97 -4.79
C LYS A 233 0.79 10.13 -5.48
N ASN A 234 -0.40 9.87 -6.04
CA ASN A 234 -1.15 10.84 -6.79
C ASN A 234 -2.16 11.58 -5.91
N LYS A 235 -2.20 12.92 -5.98
CA LYS A 235 -3.30 13.69 -5.39
C LYS A 235 -4.59 13.31 -6.09
N ARG A 236 -5.39 12.48 -5.45
CA ARG A 236 -6.71 12.07 -5.90
C ARG A 236 -7.69 13.13 -5.44
N ILE A 237 -8.39 13.73 -6.40
CA ILE A 237 -9.50 14.63 -6.09
C ILE A 237 -10.74 14.06 -6.73
N GLN A 238 -11.77 13.95 -5.91
CA GLN A 238 -13.09 13.56 -6.34
C GLN A 238 -13.82 14.79 -6.89
N PHE A 239 -14.10 14.79 -8.19
CA PHE A 239 -14.90 15.86 -8.81
C PHE A 239 -16.34 15.41 -8.97
N ASP A 240 -17.26 16.18 -8.38
CA ASP A 240 -18.70 16.02 -8.58
C ASP A 240 -19.19 16.90 -9.74
N PHE A 241 -19.73 16.27 -10.78
CA PHE A 241 -20.35 16.90 -11.95
C PHE A 241 -21.84 16.54 -12.09
N SER A 242 -22.46 15.98 -11.04
CA SER A 242 -23.88 15.58 -10.99
C SER A 242 -24.86 16.73 -11.22
N LYS A 243 -24.46 17.98 -10.94
CA LYS A 243 -25.28 19.20 -11.17
C LYS A 243 -25.68 19.42 -12.63
N LYS A 244 -25.21 18.60 -13.58
CA LYS A 244 -25.60 18.66 -14.99
C LYS A 244 -26.62 17.54 -15.28
N ASN A 245 -27.84 17.94 -15.66
CA ASN A 245 -29.02 17.12 -16.00
C ASN A 245 -28.87 16.14 -17.20
N LYS A 246 -27.69 15.62 -17.49
CA LYS A 246 -27.49 14.66 -18.59
C LYS A 246 -27.28 13.27 -18.01
N LYS A 247 -28.30 12.43 -18.14
CA LYS A 247 -28.14 10.97 -18.03
C LYS A 247 -27.20 10.53 -19.15
N PHE A 248 -26.00 10.10 -18.78
CA PHE A 248 -25.06 9.49 -19.71
C PHE A 248 -24.99 8.00 -19.41
N GLU A 249 -25.08 7.16 -20.44
CA GLU A 249 -24.76 5.73 -20.32
C GLU A 249 -23.24 5.59 -20.35
N PHE A 250 -22.64 5.43 -19.16
CA PHE A 250 -21.19 5.39 -19.03
C PHE A 250 -20.60 4.01 -19.35
N GLU A 251 -21.33 2.91 -19.19
CA GLU A 251 -20.81 1.52 -19.29
C GLU A 251 -20.12 1.26 -20.63
N ASN A 252 -20.78 1.58 -21.75
CA ASN A 252 -20.24 1.35 -23.11
C ASN A 252 -19.55 2.57 -23.72
N SER A 253 -19.25 3.59 -22.91
CA SER A 253 -18.66 4.84 -23.39
C SER A 253 -17.13 4.82 -23.33
N LYS A 254 -16.48 5.43 -24.33
CA LYS A 254 -15.04 5.76 -24.29
C LYS A 254 -14.72 6.99 -23.44
N ARG A 255 -15.75 7.62 -22.85
CA ARG A 255 -15.58 8.74 -21.94
C ARG A 255 -15.06 8.25 -20.60
N PHE A 256 -14.22 9.06 -20.01
CA PHE A 256 -13.64 8.87 -18.72
C PHE A 256 -12.88 7.55 -18.54
N MET A 257 -12.24 7.08 -19.60
CA MET A 257 -11.37 5.90 -19.55
C MET A 257 -10.17 6.19 -18.64
N PHE A 258 -9.70 5.16 -17.93
CA PHE A 258 -8.44 5.22 -17.18
C PHE A 258 -7.32 5.82 -18.03
N GLY A 259 -6.56 6.78 -17.50
CA GLY A 259 -5.47 7.46 -18.21
C GLY A 259 -5.91 8.55 -19.21
N SER A 260 -7.21 8.82 -19.35
CA SER A 260 -7.68 9.94 -20.18
C SER A 260 -7.26 11.28 -19.59
N LEU A 261 -6.85 12.21 -20.47
CA LEU A 261 -6.46 13.57 -20.07
C LEU A 261 -7.70 14.45 -19.89
N LEU A 262 -7.73 15.10 -18.73
CA LEU A 262 -8.72 16.09 -18.35
C LEU A 262 -8.06 17.46 -18.21
N CYS A 263 -8.83 18.48 -18.54
CA CYS A 263 -8.47 19.88 -18.35
C CYS A 263 -9.58 20.58 -17.56
N PHE A 264 -9.19 21.34 -16.54
CA PHE A 264 -10.09 22.13 -15.71
C PHE A 264 -9.74 23.61 -15.82
N THR A 265 -10.75 24.46 -15.89
CA THR A 265 -10.60 25.92 -15.87
C THR A 265 -11.78 26.56 -15.15
N ASP A 266 -11.54 27.60 -14.35
CA ASP A 266 -12.57 28.42 -13.69
C ASP A 266 -12.62 29.87 -14.25
N ASP A 267 -11.78 30.19 -15.24
CA ASP A 267 -11.52 31.57 -15.67
C ASP A 267 -11.56 31.78 -17.19
N ARG A 268 -12.31 30.93 -17.91
CA ARG A 268 -12.41 30.92 -19.38
C ARG A 268 -11.06 30.64 -20.05
N PHE A 269 -10.38 29.58 -19.60
CA PHE A 269 -9.13 29.07 -20.18
C PHE A 269 -7.94 30.03 -20.07
N LYS A 270 -7.93 30.96 -19.10
CA LYS A 270 -6.72 31.74 -18.80
C LYS A 270 -5.76 30.93 -17.96
N THR A 271 -6.27 30.14 -17.04
CA THR A 271 -5.53 29.13 -16.28
C THR A 271 -6.10 27.75 -16.56
N LEU A 272 -5.19 26.78 -16.71
CA LEU A 272 -5.50 25.39 -17.04
C LEU A 272 -4.87 24.49 -15.99
N LEU A 273 -5.70 23.63 -15.40
CA LEU A 273 -5.27 22.55 -14.54
C LEU A 273 -5.39 21.26 -15.34
N PHE A 274 -4.30 20.52 -15.48
CA PHE A 274 -4.31 19.24 -16.19
C PHE A 274 -4.30 18.09 -15.19
N GLY A 275 -5.20 17.14 -15.40
CA GLY A 275 -5.29 15.93 -14.60
C GLY A 275 -5.54 14.72 -15.48
N LYS A 276 -5.38 13.54 -14.92
CA LYS A 276 -5.71 12.27 -15.57
C LYS A 276 -6.69 11.48 -14.74
N ILE A 277 -7.44 10.61 -15.40
CA ILE A 277 -8.30 9.67 -14.71
C ILE A 277 -7.45 8.53 -14.16
N VAL A 278 -7.47 8.38 -12.84
CA VAL A 278 -6.68 7.35 -12.15
C VAL A 278 -7.51 6.11 -11.88
N ASP A 279 -8.83 6.25 -11.78
CA ASP A 279 -9.72 5.12 -11.54
C ASP A 279 -11.09 5.39 -12.16
N ARG A 280 -11.71 4.32 -12.67
CA ARG A 280 -13.01 4.34 -13.33
C ARG A 280 -13.93 3.36 -12.60
N LYS A 281 -14.50 3.80 -11.48
CA LYS A 281 -15.54 3.04 -10.74
C LYS A 281 -16.92 3.40 -11.27
N GLU A 282 -17.68 2.40 -11.69
CA GLU A 282 -19.02 2.59 -12.26
C GLU A 282 -20.00 3.23 -11.27
N GLU A 283 -19.93 2.85 -9.99
CA GLU A 283 -20.77 3.38 -8.92
C GLU A 283 -20.55 4.90 -8.74
N LEU A 284 -19.30 5.34 -8.75
CA LEU A 284 -18.95 6.76 -8.65
C LEU A 284 -19.40 7.53 -9.88
N LEU A 285 -19.21 6.97 -11.09
CA LEU A 285 -19.67 7.60 -12.32
C LEU A 285 -21.20 7.76 -12.38
N LYS A 286 -21.94 6.75 -11.90
CA LYS A 286 -23.40 6.80 -11.78
C LYS A 286 -23.84 7.93 -10.83
N ASN A 287 -23.04 8.21 -9.81
CA ASN A 287 -23.21 9.34 -8.89
C ASN A 287 -22.63 10.67 -9.40
N GLY A 288 -22.09 10.71 -10.62
CA GLY A 288 -21.47 11.91 -11.19
C GLY A 288 -20.14 12.28 -10.55
N GLN A 289 -19.37 11.29 -10.09
CA GLN A 289 -18.09 11.45 -9.40
C GLN A 289 -16.93 10.85 -10.21
N LEU A 290 -15.78 11.54 -10.21
CA LEU A 290 -14.55 11.12 -10.92
C LEU A 290 -13.34 11.20 -10.01
N ILE A 291 -12.47 10.20 -10.06
CA ILE A 291 -11.18 10.20 -9.36
C ILE A 291 -10.09 10.65 -10.32
N VAL A 292 -9.56 11.85 -10.05
CA VAL A 292 -8.58 12.51 -10.92
C VAL A 292 -7.26 12.65 -10.19
N GLY A 293 -6.18 12.22 -10.84
CA GLY A 293 -4.80 12.41 -10.41
C GLY A 293 -4.19 13.63 -11.10
N PHE A 294 -3.53 14.47 -10.32
CA PHE A 294 -2.75 15.59 -10.84
C PHE A 294 -1.27 15.26 -10.82
N ASN A 295 -0.54 15.83 -11.79
CA ASN A 295 0.91 15.70 -11.81
C ASN A 295 1.50 16.34 -10.55
N SER A 296 2.50 15.67 -10.00
CA SER A 296 3.15 16.06 -8.75
C SER A 296 3.65 17.50 -8.78
N ASP A 297 4.16 17.95 -9.92
CA ASP A 297 4.77 19.28 -10.11
C ASP A 297 3.75 20.42 -10.23
N MET A 298 2.46 20.10 -10.28
CA MET A 298 1.42 21.10 -10.44
C MET A 298 1.02 21.70 -9.09
N GLU A 299 1.08 23.03 -8.99
CA GLU A 299 0.51 23.75 -7.86
C GLU A 299 -1.01 23.83 -8.01
N LEU A 300 -1.72 23.25 -7.04
CA LEU A 300 -3.17 23.31 -7.02
C LEU A 300 -3.63 24.63 -6.37
N PRO A 301 -4.62 25.33 -6.92
CA PRO A 301 -5.16 26.55 -6.34
C PRO A 301 -5.61 26.37 -4.88
N ALA A 302 -5.35 27.37 -4.05
CA ALA A 302 -5.91 27.43 -2.70
C ALA A 302 -7.45 27.39 -2.75
N GLY A 303 -8.06 26.56 -1.91
CA GLY A 303 -9.52 26.40 -1.88
C GLY A 303 -10.10 25.66 -3.10
N LEU A 304 -9.31 24.82 -3.78
CA LEU A 304 -9.76 24.00 -4.92
C LEU A 304 -11.11 23.30 -4.67
N TYR A 305 -11.32 22.76 -3.47
CA TYR A 305 -12.53 22.05 -3.06
C TYR A 305 -13.80 22.91 -3.04
N HIS A 306 -13.68 24.23 -3.00
CA HIS A 306 -14.80 25.16 -2.90
C HIS A 306 -15.08 25.88 -4.23
N LYS A 307 -14.32 25.56 -5.29
CA LYS A 307 -14.43 26.19 -6.61
C LYS A 307 -15.15 25.28 -7.60
N SER A 308 -15.93 25.90 -8.50
CA SER A 308 -16.55 25.21 -9.62
C SER A 308 -15.68 25.35 -10.86
N PHE A 309 -15.35 24.23 -11.50
CA PHE A 309 -14.54 24.19 -12.71
C PHE A 309 -15.37 23.75 -13.93
N LEU A 310 -15.01 24.29 -15.09
CA LEU A 310 -15.37 23.72 -16.38
C LEU A 310 -14.41 22.56 -16.67
N LEU A 311 -14.97 21.35 -16.73
CA LEU A 311 -14.26 20.13 -17.13
C LEU A 311 -14.29 19.96 -18.66
N VAL A 312 -13.12 19.71 -19.23
CA VAL A 312 -12.93 19.35 -20.64
C VAL A 312 -12.14 18.05 -20.71
N GLU A 313 -12.66 17.07 -21.46
CA GLU A 313 -12.00 15.79 -21.70
C GLU A 313 -11.40 15.77 -23.12
N SER A 314 -10.17 15.26 -23.25
CA SER A 314 -9.57 14.98 -24.56
C SER A 314 -10.33 13.88 -25.30
N LYS A 315 -10.61 14.08 -26.58
CA LYS A 315 -11.19 13.03 -27.44
C LYS A 315 -10.20 11.89 -27.75
N VAL A 316 -8.90 12.18 -27.66
CA VAL A 316 -7.83 11.21 -27.94
C VAL A 316 -7.42 10.54 -26.64
N TYR A 317 -7.28 9.21 -26.68
CA TYR A 317 -6.80 8.43 -25.54
C TYR A 317 -5.34 8.78 -25.23
N PHE A 318 -5.12 9.43 -24.10
CA PHE A 318 -3.85 10.11 -23.79
C PHE A 318 -2.76 9.17 -23.27
N GLU A 319 -3.13 8.11 -22.55
CA GLU A 319 -2.17 7.28 -21.82
C GLU A 319 -1.01 6.73 -22.66
N PRO A 320 -1.21 6.21 -23.89
CA PRO A 320 -0.10 5.71 -24.70
C PRO A 320 0.88 6.83 -25.09
N TYR A 321 0.36 8.02 -25.40
CA TYR A 321 1.20 9.18 -25.71
C TYR A 321 1.99 9.63 -24.50
N TYR A 322 1.37 9.64 -23.32
CA TYR A 322 2.06 9.99 -22.10
C TYR A 322 3.24 9.07 -21.82
N GLN A 323 3.05 7.75 -21.93
CA GLN A 323 4.12 6.78 -21.69
C GLN A 323 5.27 6.97 -22.70
N VAL A 324 4.95 7.11 -23.99
CA VAL A 324 5.94 7.34 -25.05
C VAL A 324 6.70 8.66 -24.82
N LEU A 325 6.01 9.76 -24.56
CA LEU A 325 6.63 11.07 -24.36
C LEU A 325 7.46 11.11 -23.06
N THR A 326 7.04 10.40 -22.02
CA THR A 326 7.80 10.30 -20.76
C THR A 326 9.13 9.59 -20.99
N VAL A 327 9.10 8.46 -21.72
CA VAL A 327 10.32 7.75 -22.10
C VAL A 327 11.22 8.63 -22.96
N LEU A 328 10.67 9.29 -23.99
CA LEU A 328 11.45 10.18 -24.86
C LEU A 328 12.06 11.37 -24.12
N LYS A 329 11.35 11.95 -23.14
CA LYS A 329 11.86 13.07 -22.33
C LYS A 329 13.03 12.66 -21.44
N ASN A 330 13.05 11.41 -20.98
CA ASN A 330 14.07 10.90 -20.07
C ASN A 330 15.21 10.15 -20.81
N MET A 331 15.07 9.91 -22.11
CA MET A 331 16.13 9.32 -22.94
C MET A 331 17.27 10.31 -23.15
N THR A 332 18.50 9.82 -23.00
CA THR A 332 19.72 10.55 -23.36
C THR A 332 20.21 10.11 -24.73
N ILE A 333 20.95 10.98 -25.43
CA ILE A 333 21.50 10.69 -26.76
C ILE A 333 22.41 9.45 -26.71
N GLU A 334 23.18 9.32 -25.63
CA GLU A 334 24.15 8.23 -25.43
C GLU A 334 23.49 6.85 -25.29
N HIS A 335 22.23 6.80 -24.87
CA HIS A 335 21.49 5.56 -24.57
C HIS A 335 20.27 5.38 -25.48
N PHE A 336 20.29 5.97 -26.68
CA PHE A 336 19.16 5.85 -27.59
C PHE A 336 19.11 4.44 -28.20
N PRO A 337 18.03 3.66 -27.96
CA PRO A 337 17.96 2.29 -28.45
C PRO A 337 17.96 2.26 -29.97
N MET A 338 18.77 1.37 -30.55
CA MET A 338 18.85 1.18 -32.01
C MET A 338 19.21 2.47 -32.78
N GLU A 339 19.97 3.40 -32.18
CA GLU A 339 20.38 4.69 -32.78
C GLU A 339 20.91 4.53 -34.21
N ARG A 340 21.77 3.52 -34.42
CA ARG A 340 22.36 3.17 -35.73
C ARG A 340 21.29 3.02 -36.83
N TYR A 341 20.14 2.46 -36.49
CA TYR A 341 19.08 2.12 -37.42
C TYR A 341 17.99 3.18 -37.50
N ILE A 342 17.59 3.74 -36.36
CA ILE A 342 16.49 4.70 -36.27
C ILE A 342 16.94 6.14 -36.56
N ILE A 343 18.10 6.55 -36.05
CA ILE A 343 18.60 7.93 -36.16
C ILE A 343 19.61 8.07 -37.29
N GLN A 344 20.60 7.16 -37.34
CA GLN A 344 21.65 7.19 -38.37
C GLN A 344 21.21 6.55 -39.69
N VAL A 345 20.05 5.88 -39.71
CA VAL A 345 19.42 5.26 -40.89
C VAL A 345 20.37 4.34 -41.67
N ARG A 346 21.24 3.62 -40.96
CA ARG A 346 22.15 2.67 -41.63
C ARG A 346 21.40 1.42 -42.05
N THR A 347 21.61 1.00 -43.29
CA THR A 347 20.96 -0.19 -43.87
C THR A 347 21.80 -1.46 -43.74
N ASP A 348 23.03 -1.37 -43.23
CA ASP A 348 23.90 -2.51 -43.05
C ASP A 348 23.50 -3.30 -41.79
N THR A 349 23.17 -4.58 -41.97
CA THR A 349 22.71 -5.46 -40.89
C THR A 349 23.89 -6.22 -40.32
N LYS A 350 24.10 -6.12 -39.01
CA LYS A 350 25.08 -6.95 -38.31
C LYS A 350 24.41 -8.12 -37.60
N PRO A 351 25.14 -9.23 -37.38
CA PRO A 351 24.64 -10.27 -36.50
C PRO A 351 24.55 -9.72 -35.06
N PRO A 352 23.52 -10.11 -34.30
CA PRO A 352 23.38 -9.72 -32.91
C PRO A 352 24.47 -10.36 -32.04
N ARG A 353 24.86 -9.67 -30.96
CA ARG A 353 25.97 -10.11 -30.08
C ARG A 353 25.78 -11.49 -29.46
N TYR A 354 24.55 -11.97 -29.27
CA TYR A 354 24.36 -13.32 -28.76
C TYR A 354 24.90 -14.38 -29.73
N LEU A 355 24.92 -14.12 -31.05
CA LEU A 355 25.48 -15.04 -32.05
C LEU A 355 27.00 -15.04 -32.10
N SER A 356 27.70 -14.07 -31.49
CA SER A 356 29.16 -14.06 -31.50
C SER A 356 29.79 -15.05 -30.52
N ASN A 357 29.01 -15.56 -29.55
CA ASN A 357 29.49 -16.45 -28.48
C ASN A 357 28.88 -17.86 -28.54
N ILE A 358 28.12 -18.19 -29.58
CA ILE A 358 27.49 -19.51 -29.69
C ILE A 358 28.36 -20.42 -30.55
N ASP A 359 29.00 -21.39 -29.91
CA ASP A 359 29.46 -22.62 -30.55
C ASP A 359 28.23 -23.37 -31.06
N HIS A 360 27.87 -23.18 -32.33
CA HIS A 360 27.04 -24.03 -33.21
C HIS A 360 25.72 -24.70 -32.70
N ILE A 361 25.29 -24.52 -31.44
CA ILE A 361 24.13 -25.17 -30.81
C ILE A 361 22.91 -24.23 -30.82
N PHE A 362 22.90 -23.18 -31.65
CA PHE A 362 21.66 -22.46 -31.91
C PHE A 362 20.86 -23.26 -32.94
N THR A 363 19.98 -24.14 -32.47
CA THR A 363 19.13 -24.95 -33.33
C THR A 363 18.06 -24.06 -33.96
N PHE A 364 18.39 -23.41 -35.07
CA PHE A 364 17.44 -22.64 -35.90
C PHE A 364 16.37 -23.53 -36.57
N SER A 365 16.53 -24.85 -36.53
CA SER A 365 15.61 -25.81 -37.16
C SER A 365 14.59 -26.34 -36.15
N GLN A 366 13.47 -25.63 -36.01
CA GLN A 366 12.26 -26.14 -35.38
C GLN A 366 11.17 -26.29 -36.46
N PRO A 367 10.45 -27.43 -36.54
CA PRO A 367 9.51 -27.71 -37.61
C PRO A 367 8.16 -27.03 -37.34
N TYR A 368 8.11 -25.70 -37.34
CA TYR A 368 6.86 -24.95 -37.16
C TYR A 368 5.95 -24.98 -38.40
N GLY A 369 6.28 -25.79 -39.42
CA GLY A 369 5.53 -25.86 -40.68
C GLY A 369 5.48 -24.50 -41.41
N LEU A 370 6.55 -23.70 -41.29
CA LEU A 370 6.62 -22.39 -41.93
C LEU A 370 6.72 -22.55 -43.44
N ASN A 371 6.01 -21.68 -44.16
CA ASN A 371 6.28 -21.53 -45.58
C ASN A 371 7.61 -20.79 -45.81
N GLU A 372 8.13 -20.80 -47.04
CA GLU A 372 9.43 -20.23 -47.37
C GLU A 372 9.58 -18.75 -46.97
N ALA A 373 8.52 -17.94 -47.13
CA ALA A 373 8.55 -16.53 -46.76
C ALA A 373 8.61 -16.32 -45.24
N GLN A 374 7.86 -17.13 -44.48
CA GLN A 374 7.87 -17.12 -43.02
C GLN A 374 9.19 -17.63 -42.47
N ASP A 375 9.77 -18.66 -43.07
CA ASP A 375 11.08 -19.21 -42.67
C ASP A 375 12.21 -18.18 -42.87
N LYS A 376 12.24 -17.50 -44.03
CA LYS A 376 13.18 -16.38 -44.26
C LYS A 376 13.00 -15.26 -43.25
N ALA A 377 11.77 -14.91 -42.90
CA ALA A 377 11.49 -13.88 -41.90
C ALA A 377 11.89 -14.34 -40.48
N PHE A 378 11.67 -15.61 -40.14
CA PHE A 378 12.08 -16.23 -38.87
C PHE A 378 13.60 -16.21 -38.72
N GLN A 379 14.33 -16.69 -39.73
CA GLN A 379 15.79 -16.64 -39.76
C GLN A 379 16.30 -15.21 -39.66
N SER A 380 15.71 -14.27 -40.41
CA SER A 380 16.10 -12.86 -40.37
C SER A 380 15.88 -12.22 -38.99
N ALA A 381 14.84 -12.61 -38.24
CA ALA A 381 14.60 -12.11 -36.89
C ALA A 381 15.65 -12.58 -35.88
N LEU A 382 16.14 -13.81 -36.04
CA LEU A 382 17.09 -14.43 -35.12
C LEU A 382 18.55 -14.17 -35.50
N THR A 383 18.84 -13.73 -36.73
CA THR A 383 20.21 -13.58 -37.24
C THR A 383 20.65 -12.12 -37.44
N ARG A 384 19.75 -11.15 -37.28
CA ARG A 384 20.05 -9.72 -37.47
C ARG A 384 19.77 -8.94 -36.20
N GLU A 385 20.65 -7.98 -35.89
CA GLU A 385 20.47 -7.11 -34.72
C GLU A 385 19.27 -6.17 -34.84
N PHE A 386 18.80 -5.92 -36.07
CA PHE A 386 17.59 -5.17 -36.37
C PHE A 386 16.88 -5.78 -37.59
N ALA A 387 15.59 -6.10 -37.44
CA ALA A 387 14.79 -6.71 -38.50
C ALA A 387 13.37 -6.11 -38.50
N ILE A 388 12.86 -5.82 -39.70
CA ILE A 388 11.48 -5.40 -39.92
C ILE A 388 10.80 -6.51 -40.73
N ILE A 389 9.74 -7.09 -40.16
CA ILE A 389 8.95 -8.14 -40.81
C ILE A 389 7.59 -7.56 -41.16
N GLN A 390 7.32 -7.45 -42.45
CA GLN A 390 6.02 -7.03 -42.97
C GLN A 390 5.25 -8.23 -43.48
N GLY A 391 3.96 -8.30 -43.14
CA GLY A 391 3.04 -9.31 -43.68
C GLY A 391 1.68 -8.68 -43.98
N PRO A 392 1.04 -8.99 -45.12
CA PRO A 392 -0.37 -8.66 -45.36
C PRO A 392 -1.34 -9.29 -44.33
N PRO A 393 -2.61 -8.87 -44.29
CA PRO A 393 -3.63 -9.56 -43.48
C PRO A 393 -3.71 -11.05 -43.84
N GLY A 394 -3.82 -11.93 -42.84
CA GLY A 394 -3.92 -13.38 -43.06
C GLY A 394 -2.60 -14.14 -43.26
N THR A 395 -1.44 -13.47 -43.34
CA THR A 395 -0.14 -14.16 -43.58
C THR A 395 0.52 -14.76 -42.33
N GLY A 396 -0.22 -14.87 -41.22
CA GLY A 396 0.28 -15.50 -39.99
C GLY A 396 1.35 -14.69 -39.22
N LYS A 397 1.35 -13.35 -39.30
CA LYS A 397 2.29 -12.49 -38.55
C LYS A 397 2.37 -12.83 -37.06
N THR A 398 1.22 -13.01 -36.41
CA THR A 398 1.15 -13.36 -34.98
C THR A 398 1.74 -14.75 -34.71
N PHE A 399 1.46 -15.73 -35.58
CA PHE A 399 2.01 -17.08 -35.48
C PHE A 399 3.54 -17.05 -35.60
N LEU A 400 4.07 -16.33 -36.59
CA LEU A 400 5.50 -16.15 -36.78
C LEU A 400 6.16 -15.43 -35.59
N ALA A 401 5.57 -14.34 -35.10
CA ALA A 401 6.10 -13.58 -33.97
C ALA A 401 6.15 -14.41 -32.68
N LEU A 402 5.13 -15.24 -32.44
CA LEU A 402 5.11 -16.18 -31.31
C LEU A 402 6.24 -17.19 -31.39
N ASN A 403 6.49 -17.76 -32.58
CA ASN A 403 7.57 -18.71 -32.78
C ASN A 403 8.94 -18.04 -32.57
N ILE A 404 9.14 -16.81 -33.08
CA ILE A 404 10.38 -16.04 -32.84
C ILE A 404 10.61 -15.82 -31.35
N ALA A 405 9.60 -15.31 -30.63
CA ALA A 405 9.70 -15.06 -29.20
C ALA A 405 9.96 -16.36 -28.41
N ARG A 406 9.28 -17.45 -28.76
CA ARG A 406 9.48 -18.76 -28.15
C ARG A 406 10.90 -19.27 -28.35
N THR A 407 11.43 -19.23 -29.57
CA THR A 407 12.81 -19.63 -29.85
C THR A 407 13.83 -18.75 -29.12
N MET A 408 13.59 -17.44 -29.01
CA MET A 408 14.45 -16.57 -28.20
C MET A 408 14.43 -16.95 -26.71
N LEU A 409 13.26 -17.28 -26.15
CA LEU A 409 13.11 -17.66 -24.74
C LEU A 409 13.64 -19.06 -24.42
N GLU A 410 13.48 -20.03 -25.31
CA GLU A 410 13.99 -21.41 -25.12
C GLU A 410 15.53 -21.44 -25.13
N ASN A 411 16.16 -20.50 -25.84
CA ASN A 411 17.62 -20.35 -25.87
C ASN A 411 18.15 -19.40 -24.78
N ASN A 412 17.35 -19.09 -23.75
CA ASN A 412 17.68 -18.09 -22.73
C ASN A 412 18.81 -18.50 -21.78
N GLU A 413 19.07 -19.80 -21.59
CA GLU A 413 20.19 -20.29 -20.76
C GLU A 413 21.53 -20.33 -21.50
N ALA A 414 21.50 -20.49 -22.83
CA ALA A 414 22.70 -20.59 -23.67
C ALA A 414 23.31 -19.22 -24.05
N CYS A 415 22.52 -18.15 -24.02
CA CYS A 415 23.02 -16.80 -24.24
C CYS A 415 22.79 -15.96 -22.99
N SER A 416 23.76 -15.15 -22.56
CA SER A 416 23.49 -14.13 -21.54
C SER A 416 22.60 -13.02 -22.14
N TRP A 417 21.31 -13.29 -22.31
CA TRP A 417 20.36 -12.34 -22.88
C TRP A 417 20.11 -11.16 -21.95
N LYS A 418 20.19 -11.38 -20.63
CA LYS A 418 20.01 -10.33 -19.61
C LYS A 418 21.06 -9.22 -19.71
N ASP A 419 22.30 -9.55 -20.07
CA ASP A 419 23.37 -8.57 -20.22
C ASP A 419 23.32 -7.89 -21.58
N CYS A 420 22.92 -8.62 -22.63
CA CYS A 420 22.82 -8.11 -23.99
C CYS A 420 21.67 -7.09 -24.14
N TRP A 421 20.47 -7.40 -23.62
CA TRP A 421 19.34 -6.46 -23.64
C TRP A 421 19.60 -5.18 -22.84
N LYS A 422 20.29 -5.28 -21.69
CA LYS A 422 20.70 -4.11 -20.90
C LYS A 422 21.75 -3.24 -21.59
N GLN A 423 22.52 -3.77 -22.54
CA GLN A 423 23.57 -3.05 -23.27
C GLN A 423 23.20 -2.64 -24.70
N GLN A 424 22.04 -3.08 -25.20
CA GLN A 424 21.51 -2.68 -26.52
C GLN A 424 20.36 -1.67 -26.38
N MET A 425 19.77 -1.59 -25.17
CA MET A 425 18.86 -0.53 -24.71
C MET A 425 19.58 0.58 -23.92
N ARG A 426 20.81 0.32 -23.46
CA ARG A 426 21.80 1.35 -23.11
C ARG A 426 22.66 1.60 -24.33
#